data_AF-A0A963F5E1-F1
#
_entry.id   AF-A0A963F5E1-F1
#
_cell.length_a   1.000
_cell.length_b   1.000
_cell.length_c   1.000
_cell.angle_alpha   90.00
_cell.angle_beta   90.00
_cell.angle_gamma   90.00
#
_symmetry.space_group_name_H-M   'P 1'
#
loop_
_entity.id
_entity.type
_entity.pdbx_description
1 polymer ?
#
loop_
_entity_poly.entity_id
_entity_poly.type
_entity_poly.pdbx_seq_one_letter_code
_entity_poly.pdbx_strand_id
1 'polypeptide(L)'
;LGLKLHEDWGTTPAAIDTALTVAEAFDVQVAIHTDTLNEAGFVDDSIAAFKGRTIHTYHTEGAGGGHAPDIIKVCGESNVLPSSTNPTRPFTVNTIDEHLDMLMVCHHLDPNIAEDVAFAESRIRRETIAAEDILHDLGAFSMIASDSQAMGRVGEVVTRTWQTAHKMKLQRGALPGDPAQHDNLRARRYIAKYTINPAITHGIAHEVGSIEVGKLADLVLWKPAFFGTKPSLIIKGGLIAAAPMGDPNASIPTPQPVHYRPMFGALGLARSATRMSFLSQAGFNAGVADQLGLKSLIGVVKNCRKLSKANMLLNDYQPQIDVDPQTYQVRADGELLVCEPAEVLPLAQKYFLF
;
A
#
# COMPACT_ATOMS: atom_id res chain seq x y z
N LEU A 1 8.19 -13.72 -7.65
CA LEU A 1 6.97 -12.99 -8.05
C LEU A 1 7.28 -11.58 -8.57
N GLY A 2 8.30 -10.91 -8.05
CA GLY A 2 8.76 -9.58 -8.49
C GLY A 2 10.14 -9.25 -7.92
N LEU A 3 10.61 -8.04 -8.18
CA LEU A 3 11.87 -7.47 -7.65
C LEU A 3 11.58 -6.20 -6.83
N LYS A 4 12.49 -5.85 -5.91
CA LYS A 4 12.50 -4.57 -5.19
C LYS A 4 13.82 -3.87 -5.49
N LEU A 5 13.74 -2.64 -5.97
CA LEU A 5 14.85 -1.67 -5.98
C LEU A 5 14.75 -0.83 -4.69
N HIS A 6 15.86 -0.64 -3.99
CA HIS A 6 15.91 0.10 -2.73
C HIS A 6 17.20 0.90 -2.60
N GLU A 7 17.13 2.12 -2.09
CA GLU A 7 18.30 3.02 -2.04
C GLU A 7 19.44 2.48 -1.16
N ASP A 8 19.13 1.79 -0.06
CA ASP A 8 20.10 1.07 0.79
C ASP A 8 20.99 0.07 0.03
N TRP A 9 20.56 -0.38 -1.16
CA TRP A 9 21.32 -1.28 -2.05
C TRP A 9 21.79 -0.57 -3.34
N GLY A 10 21.59 0.74 -3.43
CA GLY A 10 21.86 1.57 -4.61
C GLY A 10 20.73 1.53 -5.64
N THR A 11 19.82 2.51 -5.60
CA THR A 11 18.77 2.67 -6.64
C THR A 11 19.24 3.63 -7.73
N THR A 12 20.34 3.27 -8.38
CA THR A 12 20.94 4.06 -9.47
C THR A 12 20.19 3.84 -10.80
N PRO A 13 20.33 4.77 -11.77
CA PRO A 13 19.78 4.58 -13.12
C PRO A 13 20.15 3.24 -13.77
N ALA A 14 21.36 2.73 -13.53
CA ALA A 14 21.81 1.44 -14.05
C ALA A 14 21.09 0.26 -13.41
N ALA A 15 20.88 0.29 -12.09
CA ALA A 15 20.12 -0.74 -11.37
C ALA A 15 18.65 -0.72 -11.79
N ILE A 16 18.06 0.47 -11.94
CA ILE A 16 16.68 0.67 -12.45
C ILE A 16 16.54 0.03 -13.84
N ASP A 17 17.42 0.38 -14.78
CA ASP A 17 17.35 -0.11 -16.15
C ASP A 17 17.51 -1.63 -16.24
N THR A 18 18.44 -2.19 -15.45
CA THR A 18 18.69 -3.63 -15.39
C THR A 18 17.50 -4.38 -14.84
N ALA A 19 16.97 -3.96 -13.69
CA ALA A 19 15.83 -4.62 -13.05
C ALA A 19 14.58 -4.58 -13.94
N LEU A 20 14.31 -3.45 -14.60
CA LEU A 20 13.20 -3.33 -15.54
C LEU A 20 13.40 -4.19 -16.79
N THR A 21 14.63 -4.31 -17.30
CA THR A 21 14.94 -5.22 -18.42
C THR A 21 14.67 -6.67 -18.06
N VAL A 22 15.05 -7.11 -16.85
CA VAL A 22 14.71 -8.43 -16.32
C VAL A 22 13.19 -8.57 -16.18
N ALA A 23 12.51 -7.54 -15.66
CA ALA A 23 11.05 -7.58 -15.50
C ALA A 23 10.31 -7.77 -16.83
N GLU A 24 10.73 -7.08 -17.90
CA GLU A 24 10.20 -7.27 -19.26
C GLU A 24 10.39 -8.72 -19.74
N ALA A 25 11.57 -9.31 -19.51
CA ALA A 25 11.87 -10.68 -19.95
C ALA A 25 11.07 -11.76 -19.20
N PHE A 26 10.72 -11.51 -17.93
CA PHE A 26 10.13 -12.53 -17.04
C PHE A 26 8.67 -12.28 -16.66
N ASP A 27 8.06 -11.20 -17.17
CA ASP A 27 6.69 -10.76 -16.87
C ASP A 27 6.38 -10.66 -15.37
N VAL A 28 7.23 -9.93 -14.64
CA VAL A 28 7.09 -9.70 -13.20
C VAL A 28 7.05 -8.20 -12.86
N GLN A 29 6.55 -7.85 -11.68
CA GLN A 29 6.55 -6.46 -11.23
C GLN A 29 7.89 -6.06 -10.59
N VAL A 30 8.25 -4.79 -10.72
CA VAL A 30 9.34 -4.14 -9.97
C VAL A 30 8.73 -3.09 -9.05
N ALA A 31 8.92 -3.27 -7.74
CA ALA A 31 8.68 -2.23 -6.76
C ALA A 31 9.94 -1.38 -6.59
N ILE A 32 9.81 -0.07 -6.42
CA ILE A 32 10.95 0.84 -6.25
C ILE A 32 10.76 1.74 -5.03
N HIS A 33 11.85 1.87 -4.29
CA HIS A 33 12.14 2.93 -3.32
C HIS A 33 13.33 3.68 -3.91
N THR A 34 13.11 4.93 -4.31
CA THR A 34 14.07 5.71 -5.10
C THR A 34 15.18 6.34 -4.24
N ASP A 35 16.17 6.95 -4.88
CA ASP A 35 17.33 7.58 -4.24
C ASP A 35 16.93 8.87 -3.50
N THR A 36 16.73 8.80 -2.19
CA THR A 36 16.33 9.97 -1.36
C THR A 36 17.38 11.06 -1.41
N LEU A 37 18.66 10.68 -1.44
CA LEU A 37 19.80 11.57 -1.41
C LEU A 37 20.01 12.32 -2.73
N ASN A 38 19.35 11.87 -3.80
CA ASN A 38 19.62 12.32 -5.17
C ASN A 38 21.10 12.14 -5.55
N GLU A 39 21.75 11.08 -5.04
CA GLU A 39 23.18 10.82 -5.24
C GLU A 39 23.50 10.58 -6.73
N ALA A 40 22.70 9.76 -7.39
CA ALA A 40 22.90 9.37 -8.78
C ALA A 40 22.06 10.19 -9.78
N GLY A 41 21.27 11.15 -9.29
CA GLY A 41 20.35 11.98 -10.08
C GLY A 41 19.11 12.37 -9.29
N PHE A 42 18.32 13.30 -9.83
CA PHE A 42 17.04 13.71 -9.25
C PHE A 42 15.88 12.81 -9.73
N VAL A 43 14.66 13.10 -9.28
CA VAL A 43 13.47 12.32 -9.65
C VAL A 43 13.30 12.15 -11.16
N ASP A 44 13.61 13.19 -11.94
CA ASP A 44 13.52 13.17 -13.40
C ASP A 44 14.52 12.19 -14.05
N ASP A 45 15.70 12.00 -13.45
CA ASP A 45 16.69 11.03 -13.92
C ASP A 45 16.21 9.59 -13.68
N SER A 46 15.57 9.33 -12.53
CA SER A 46 14.92 8.05 -12.25
C SER A 46 13.73 7.79 -13.20
N ILE A 47 12.90 8.82 -13.46
CA ILE A 47 11.79 8.73 -14.44
C ILE A 47 12.35 8.41 -15.83
N ALA A 48 13.42 9.08 -16.25
CA ALA A 48 14.10 8.81 -17.52
C ALA A 48 14.65 7.37 -17.56
N ALA A 49 15.21 6.86 -16.47
CA ALA A 49 15.69 5.48 -16.35
C ALA A 49 14.55 4.44 -16.43
N PHE A 50 13.31 4.80 -16.07
CA PHE A 50 12.16 3.93 -16.31
C PHE A 50 11.94 3.66 -17.80
N LYS A 51 12.27 4.62 -18.69
CA LYS A 51 12.09 4.53 -20.14
C LYS A 51 10.65 4.16 -20.53
N GLY A 52 9.67 4.70 -19.80
CA GLY A 52 8.24 4.42 -19.99
C GLY A 52 7.79 2.99 -19.64
N ARG A 53 8.65 2.17 -19.02
CA ARG A 53 8.30 0.79 -18.61
C ARG A 53 7.50 0.81 -17.30
N THR A 54 6.61 -0.16 -17.16
CA THR A 54 5.76 -0.32 -15.96
C THR A 54 6.60 -0.44 -14.69
N ILE A 55 6.31 0.38 -13.68
CA ILE A 55 6.95 0.27 -12.36
C ILE A 55 5.97 0.60 -11.24
N HIS A 56 6.13 -0.06 -10.10
CA HIS A 56 5.37 0.20 -8.87
C HIS A 56 6.20 1.05 -7.92
N THR A 57 5.81 2.30 -7.70
CA THR A 57 6.46 3.16 -6.70
C THR A 57 5.87 2.89 -5.32
N TYR A 58 6.72 2.41 -4.40
CA TYR A 58 6.38 2.30 -2.97
C TYR A 58 6.38 3.67 -2.31
N HIS A 59 5.60 3.81 -1.22
CA HIS A 59 5.48 5.02 -0.39
C HIS A 59 5.69 6.33 -1.16
N THR A 60 4.90 6.52 -2.23
CA THR A 60 5.15 7.51 -3.29
C THR A 60 5.15 8.95 -2.79
N GLU A 61 4.54 9.23 -1.63
CA GLU A 61 4.63 10.54 -0.99
C GLU A 61 6.05 10.88 -0.52
N GLY A 62 6.84 9.88 -0.11
CA GLY A 62 8.26 10.00 0.15
C GLY A 62 8.70 9.91 1.61
N ALA A 63 7.81 9.95 2.61
CA ALA A 63 8.21 9.77 4.02
C ALA A 63 8.83 8.38 4.28
N GLY A 64 8.32 7.34 3.60
CA GLY A 64 8.92 6.00 3.59
C GLY A 64 10.19 5.88 2.76
N GLY A 65 10.54 6.92 1.99
CA GLY A 65 11.78 7.04 1.22
C GLY A 65 11.56 7.31 -0.27
N GLY A 66 12.53 7.98 -0.87
CA GLY A 66 12.54 8.41 -2.26
C GLY A 66 12.98 9.87 -2.43
N HIS A 67 13.37 10.24 -3.65
CA HIS A 67 13.87 11.57 -4.03
C HIS A 67 13.25 12.71 -3.22
N ALA A 68 14.06 13.36 -2.38
CA ALA A 68 13.61 14.49 -1.58
C ALA A 68 13.75 15.80 -2.39
N PRO A 69 12.72 16.68 -2.39
CA PRO A 69 11.42 16.55 -1.73
C PRO A 69 10.30 16.01 -2.64
N ASP A 70 10.58 15.67 -3.90
CA ASP A 70 9.59 15.69 -4.98
C ASP A 70 9.28 14.33 -5.63
N ILE A 71 9.63 13.21 -4.97
CA ILE A 71 9.24 11.86 -5.42
C ILE A 71 7.74 11.72 -5.69
N ILE A 72 6.88 12.46 -4.98
CA ILE A 72 5.42 12.47 -5.19
C ILE A 72 5.00 12.81 -6.63
N LYS A 73 5.87 13.48 -7.41
CA LYS A 73 5.65 13.76 -8.84
C LYS A 73 5.32 12.51 -9.65
N VAL A 74 5.92 11.37 -9.33
CA VAL A 74 5.74 10.12 -10.10
C VAL A 74 4.31 9.59 -10.07
N CYS A 75 3.44 10.06 -9.17
CA CYS A 75 2.04 9.66 -9.20
C CYS A 75 1.27 10.20 -10.43
N GLY A 76 1.80 11.22 -11.11
CA GLY A 76 1.30 11.73 -12.39
C GLY A 76 1.72 10.91 -13.61
N GLU A 77 2.75 10.06 -13.49
CA GLU A 77 3.34 9.34 -14.61
C GLU A 77 2.47 8.16 -15.09
N SER A 78 2.33 8.03 -16.41
CA SER A 78 1.43 7.05 -17.02
C SER A 78 1.86 5.58 -16.80
N ASN A 79 3.17 5.32 -16.74
CA ASN A 79 3.75 4.00 -16.54
C ASN A 79 3.99 3.65 -15.06
N VAL A 80 3.60 4.54 -14.14
CA VAL A 80 3.79 4.35 -12.70
C VAL A 80 2.49 3.86 -12.04
N LEU A 81 2.63 2.88 -11.16
CA LEU A 81 1.56 2.32 -10.33
C LEU A 81 1.78 2.74 -8.87
N PRO A 82 1.31 3.92 -8.45
CA PRO A 82 1.71 4.53 -7.17
C PRO A 82 0.97 3.93 -5.98
N SER A 83 1.72 3.71 -4.90
CA SER A 83 1.18 3.25 -3.62
C SER A 83 1.68 4.09 -2.44
N SER A 84 0.88 4.14 -1.39
CA SER A 84 1.30 4.66 -0.08
C SER A 84 1.58 3.55 0.90
N THR A 85 2.38 3.85 1.91
CA THR A 85 2.45 3.06 3.14
C THR A 85 1.59 3.73 4.21
N ASN A 86 1.29 3.02 5.29
CA ASN A 86 0.18 3.42 6.15
C ASN A 86 0.46 4.36 7.33
N PRO A 87 1.71 4.65 7.78
CA PRO A 87 1.89 5.57 8.90
C PRO A 87 1.51 7.02 8.60
N THR A 88 1.70 7.49 7.36
CA THR A 88 1.29 8.85 6.97
C THR A 88 -0.24 9.00 6.83
N ARG A 89 -0.99 7.91 6.99
CA ARG A 89 -2.39 7.83 6.58
C ARG A 89 -3.36 7.90 7.76
N PRO A 90 -4.34 8.81 7.74
CA PRO A 90 -4.27 10.12 7.10
C PRO A 90 -3.30 11.06 7.83
N PHE A 91 -3.17 12.29 7.31
CA PHE A 91 -2.50 13.37 8.02
C PHE A 91 -3.23 13.72 9.33
N THR A 92 -2.55 13.56 10.46
CA THR A 92 -3.03 13.88 11.81
C THR A 92 -2.06 14.77 12.56
N VAL A 93 -2.50 15.32 13.70
CA VAL A 93 -1.69 16.23 14.51
C VAL A 93 -0.40 15.59 15.03
N ASN A 94 -0.35 14.27 15.19
CA ASN A 94 0.84 13.54 15.67
C ASN A 94 1.65 12.89 14.53
N THR A 95 1.23 13.05 13.27
CA THR A 95 1.87 12.35 12.15
C THR A 95 3.32 12.77 12.00
N ILE A 96 3.63 14.07 12.06
CA ILE A 96 5.01 14.56 11.84
C ILE A 96 5.95 14.08 12.95
N ASP A 97 5.58 14.32 14.21
CA ASP A 97 6.42 13.99 15.36
C ASP A 97 6.74 12.49 15.42
N GLU A 98 5.75 11.63 15.15
CA GLU A 98 5.95 10.18 15.11
C GLU A 98 6.94 9.74 14.03
N HIS A 99 6.93 10.40 12.86
CA HIS A 99 7.74 9.96 11.72
C HIS A 99 9.20 10.35 11.85
N LEU A 100 9.50 11.48 12.50
CA LEU A 100 10.88 11.91 12.71
C LEU A 100 11.63 10.86 13.54
N ASP A 101 11.08 10.50 14.71
CA ASP A 101 11.68 9.49 15.59
C ASP A 101 11.75 8.10 14.92
N MET A 102 10.70 7.71 14.19
CA MET A 102 10.66 6.43 13.48
C MET A 102 11.74 6.35 12.40
N LEU A 103 11.95 7.41 11.62
CA LEU A 103 12.94 7.45 10.56
C LEU A 103 14.35 7.36 11.14
N MET A 104 14.63 8.10 12.22
CA MET A 104 15.92 8.04 12.91
C MET A 104 16.26 6.61 13.35
N VAL A 105 15.30 5.89 13.92
CA VAL A 105 15.50 4.49 14.33
C VAL A 105 15.65 3.56 13.12
N CYS A 106 14.77 3.63 12.12
CA CYS A 106 14.77 2.71 10.98
C CYS A 106 16.06 2.81 10.14
N HIS A 107 16.63 3.99 10.03
CA HIS A 107 17.84 4.25 9.24
C HIS A 107 19.12 4.31 10.09
N HIS A 108 19.06 3.96 11.38
CA HIS A 108 20.21 3.96 12.30
C HIS A 108 20.95 5.32 12.35
N LEU A 109 20.19 6.41 12.34
CA LEU A 109 20.71 7.78 12.37
C LEU A 109 21.01 8.24 13.79
N ASP A 110 21.97 9.16 13.95
CA ASP A 110 22.36 9.74 15.24
C ASP A 110 21.78 11.15 15.39
N PRO A 111 20.92 11.42 16.40
CA PRO A 111 20.38 12.76 16.64
C PRO A 111 21.45 13.81 17.01
N ASN A 112 22.68 13.40 17.28
CA ASN A 112 23.81 14.29 17.52
C ASN A 112 24.59 14.66 16.24
N ILE A 113 24.25 14.06 15.09
CA ILE A 113 24.82 14.41 13.79
C ILE A 113 23.84 15.32 13.05
N ALA A 114 24.28 16.54 12.69
CA ALA A 114 23.41 17.55 12.10
C ALA A 114 22.90 17.13 10.72
N GLU A 115 23.73 16.45 9.94
CA GLU A 115 23.41 15.94 8.61
C GLU A 115 22.33 14.84 8.67
N ASP A 116 22.36 14.00 9.71
CA ASP A 116 21.37 12.94 9.95
C ASP A 116 20.00 13.52 10.28
N VAL A 117 19.97 14.55 11.14
CA VAL A 117 18.74 15.29 11.46
C VAL A 117 18.20 16.02 10.23
N ALA A 118 19.07 16.71 9.49
CA ALA A 118 18.67 17.40 8.26
C ALA A 118 18.14 16.44 7.19
N PHE A 119 18.73 15.25 7.07
CA PHE A 119 18.22 14.19 6.20
C PHE A 119 16.82 13.73 6.64
N ALA A 120 16.61 13.47 7.93
CA ALA A 120 15.32 13.07 8.47
C ALA A 120 14.25 14.15 8.26
N GLU A 121 14.56 15.41 8.55
CA GLU A 121 13.68 16.56 8.33
C GLU A 121 13.36 16.78 6.84
N SER A 122 14.33 16.54 5.94
CA SER A 122 14.08 16.65 4.49
C SER A 122 13.06 15.62 3.99
N ARG A 123 12.92 14.50 4.71
CA ARG A 123 12.06 13.38 4.32
C ARG A 123 10.65 13.46 4.91
N ILE A 124 10.50 14.03 6.10
CA ILE A 124 9.21 14.15 6.80
C ILE A 124 8.62 15.54 6.56
N ARG A 125 7.81 15.67 5.51
CA ARG A 125 7.27 16.95 5.06
C ARG A 125 5.76 17.02 5.26
N ARG A 126 5.30 18.07 5.92
CA ARG A 126 3.87 18.28 6.19
C ARG A 126 3.09 18.43 4.88
N GLU A 127 3.66 19.15 3.94
CA GLU A 127 3.05 19.56 2.69
C GLU A 127 2.75 18.36 1.80
N THR A 128 3.71 17.44 1.63
CA THR A 128 3.53 16.25 0.80
C THR A 128 2.62 15.22 1.47
N ILE A 129 2.66 15.06 2.81
CA ILE A 129 1.72 14.20 3.57
C ILE A 129 0.28 14.71 3.45
N ALA A 130 0.07 16.03 3.52
CA ALA A 130 -1.23 16.65 3.32
C ALA A 130 -1.73 16.52 1.88
N ALA A 131 -0.84 16.64 0.89
CA ALA A 131 -1.16 16.42 -0.51
C ALA A 131 -1.52 14.95 -0.80
N GLU A 132 -0.83 13.99 -0.19
CA GLU A 132 -1.09 12.56 -0.32
C GLU A 132 -2.53 12.19 0.09
N ASP A 133 -3.07 12.81 1.14
CA ASP A 133 -4.48 12.65 1.52
C ASP A 133 -5.44 13.00 0.38
N ILE A 134 -5.23 14.16 -0.26
CA ILE A 134 -6.07 14.66 -1.34
C ILE A 134 -5.87 13.82 -2.61
N LEU A 135 -4.64 13.46 -2.94
CA LEU A 135 -4.31 12.63 -4.10
C LEU A 135 -4.89 11.22 -3.98
N HIS A 136 -5.04 10.68 -2.77
CA HIS A 136 -5.82 9.45 -2.57
C HIS A 136 -7.30 9.66 -2.88
N ASP A 137 -7.90 10.74 -2.42
CA ASP A 137 -9.33 11.03 -2.63
C ASP A 137 -9.65 11.33 -4.10
N LEU A 138 -8.72 11.96 -4.82
CA LEU A 138 -8.80 12.21 -6.26
C LEU A 138 -8.52 10.96 -7.11
N GLY A 139 -7.85 9.96 -6.55
CA GLY A 139 -7.51 8.73 -7.26
C GLY A 139 -6.18 8.80 -8.02
N ALA A 140 -5.28 9.72 -7.67
CA ALA A 140 -3.91 9.74 -8.19
C ALA A 140 -3.00 8.72 -7.48
N PHE A 141 -3.33 8.32 -6.25
CA PHE A 141 -2.68 7.16 -5.60
C PHE A 141 -3.58 5.94 -5.71
N SER A 142 -3.01 4.83 -6.18
CA SER A 142 -3.81 3.67 -6.60
C SER A 142 -3.87 2.56 -5.58
N MET A 143 -2.93 2.54 -4.63
CA MET A 143 -2.80 1.46 -3.66
C MET A 143 -2.40 1.97 -2.27
N ILE A 144 -2.75 1.20 -1.24
CA ILE A 144 -2.29 1.40 0.14
C ILE A 144 -1.71 0.07 0.64
N ALA A 145 -0.48 0.11 1.15
CA ALA A 145 0.26 -1.00 1.72
C ALA A 145 0.65 -0.69 3.17
N SER A 146 1.24 -1.66 3.87
CA SER A 146 1.65 -1.47 5.27
C SER A 146 3.02 -0.84 5.41
N ASP A 147 4.05 -1.46 4.81
CA ASP A 147 5.48 -1.39 5.18
C ASP A 147 5.83 -2.05 6.53
N SER A 148 5.39 -3.30 6.68
CA SER A 148 5.32 -3.94 8.00
C SER A 148 6.67 -4.00 8.71
N GLN A 149 6.76 -3.35 9.87
CA GLN A 149 7.96 -3.26 10.73
C GLN A 149 9.17 -2.54 10.11
N ALA A 150 8.98 -1.83 9.00
CA ALA A 150 9.99 -1.02 8.35
C ALA A 150 9.35 0.31 7.94
N MET A 151 8.98 1.12 8.93
CA MET A 151 8.11 2.31 8.75
C MET A 151 6.66 2.01 8.37
N GLY A 152 6.04 1.03 9.04
CA GLY A 152 4.68 0.62 8.71
C GLY A 152 4.03 -0.44 9.60
N ARG A 153 2.70 -0.49 9.55
CA ARG A 153 1.87 -1.25 10.50
C ARG A 153 1.03 -2.33 9.80
N VAL A 154 1.41 -3.60 9.93
CA VAL A 154 0.75 -4.71 9.21
C VAL A 154 -0.76 -4.82 9.45
N GLY A 155 -1.21 -4.50 10.67
CA GLY A 155 -2.62 -4.62 11.07
C GLY A 155 -3.52 -3.46 10.66
N GLU A 156 -2.99 -2.43 9.99
CA GLU A 156 -3.69 -1.15 9.84
C GLU A 156 -3.95 -0.72 8.39
N VAL A 157 -3.56 -1.51 7.38
CA VAL A 157 -3.81 -1.17 5.96
C VAL A 157 -5.29 -0.84 5.69
N VAL A 158 -6.19 -1.71 6.16
CA VAL A 158 -7.63 -1.52 5.99
C VAL A 158 -8.13 -0.34 6.82
N THR A 159 -7.77 -0.27 8.10
CA THR A 159 -8.18 0.81 9.02
C THR A 159 -7.80 2.19 8.48
N ARG A 160 -6.54 2.34 8.05
CA ARG A 160 -5.96 3.59 7.59
C ARG A 160 -6.57 4.05 6.28
N THR A 161 -6.88 3.10 5.38
CA THR A 161 -7.65 3.38 4.16
C THR A 161 -9.00 4.05 4.49
N TRP A 162 -9.76 3.50 5.44
CA TRP A 162 -11.08 4.02 5.77
C TRP A 162 -11.02 5.31 6.62
N GLN A 163 -9.99 5.48 7.44
CA GLN A 163 -9.72 6.73 8.14
C GLN A 163 -9.40 7.87 7.17
N THR A 164 -8.59 7.62 6.13
CA THR A 164 -8.33 8.61 5.07
C THR A 164 -9.59 8.95 4.29
N ALA A 165 -10.38 7.95 3.86
CA ALA A 165 -11.66 8.20 3.19
C ALA A 165 -12.61 9.07 4.05
N HIS A 166 -12.68 8.78 5.36
CA HIS A 166 -13.48 9.54 6.31
C HIS A 166 -13.00 10.99 6.46
N LYS A 167 -11.69 11.21 6.68
CA LYS A 167 -11.11 12.56 6.78
C LYS A 167 -11.42 13.38 5.53
N MET A 168 -11.22 12.79 4.36
CA MET A 168 -11.47 13.45 3.08
C MET A 168 -12.94 13.78 2.87
N LYS A 169 -13.87 12.92 3.31
CA LYS A 169 -15.29 13.26 3.33
C LYS A 169 -15.58 14.48 4.22
N LEU A 170 -15.02 14.53 5.42
CA LEU A 170 -15.26 15.65 6.35
C LEU A 170 -14.72 16.98 5.82
N GLN A 171 -13.53 16.96 5.21
CA GLN A 171 -12.87 18.19 4.76
C GLN A 171 -13.28 18.62 3.35
N ARG A 172 -13.62 17.68 2.46
CA ARG A 172 -13.90 17.95 1.04
C ARG A 172 -15.34 17.69 0.62
N GLY A 173 -16.17 17.14 1.50
CA GLY A 173 -17.56 16.78 1.20
C GLY A 173 -17.70 15.49 0.39
N ALA A 174 -18.86 15.30 -0.25
CA ALA A 174 -19.12 14.16 -1.13
C ALA A 174 -18.25 14.22 -2.39
N LEU A 175 -17.83 13.06 -2.92
CA LEU A 175 -17.15 13.03 -4.21
C LEU A 175 -18.10 13.45 -5.33
N PRO A 176 -17.60 14.08 -6.40
CA PRO A 176 -18.37 14.27 -7.63
C PRO A 176 -18.92 12.93 -8.13
N GLY A 177 -20.25 12.83 -8.26
CA GLY A 177 -20.95 11.60 -8.67
C GLY A 177 -21.54 10.77 -7.52
N ASP A 178 -21.16 11.02 -6.26
CA ASP A 178 -21.87 10.47 -5.11
C ASP A 178 -23.12 11.33 -4.78
N PRO A 179 -24.30 10.73 -4.58
CA PRO A 179 -25.48 11.43 -4.13
C PRO A 179 -25.42 11.70 -2.61
N ALA A 180 -26.29 12.57 -2.10
CA ALA A 180 -26.27 12.95 -0.67
C ALA A 180 -26.52 11.79 0.31
N GLN A 181 -27.13 10.69 -0.15
CA GLN A 181 -27.55 9.56 0.69
C GLN A 181 -26.43 8.55 0.96
N HIS A 182 -25.38 8.48 0.13
CA HIS A 182 -24.34 7.46 0.25
C HIS A 182 -23.01 7.88 -0.38
N ASP A 183 -21.93 7.22 0.06
CA ASP A 183 -20.56 7.46 -0.42
C ASP A 183 -20.02 6.28 -1.26
N ASN A 184 -20.88 5.64 -2.07
CA ASN A 184 -20.54 4.40 -2.76
C ASN A 184 -19.36 4.57 -3.73
N LEU A 185 -19.25 5.69 -4.44
CA LEU A 185 -18.13 5.94 -5.35
C LEU A 185 -16.83 6.08 -4.54
N ARG A 186 -16.84 6.86 -3.46
CA ARG A 186 -15.67 6.94 -2.55
C ARG A 186 -15.34 5.57 -1.95
N ALA A 187 -16.33 4.83 -1.46
CA ALA A 187 -16.11 3.52 -0.87
C ALA A 187 -15.49 2.53 -1.87
N ARG A 188 -15.98 2.50 -3.11
CA ARG A 188 -15.42 1.67 -4.18
C ARG A 188 -14.00 2.11 -4.58
N ARG A 189 -13.75 3.42 -4.66
CA ARG A 189 -12.40 3.96 -4.93
C ARG A 189 -11.40 3.51 -3.87
N TYR A 190 -11.77 3.58 -2.60
CA TYR A 190 -10.87 3.27 -1.49
C TYR A 190 -10.70 1.75 -1.25
N ILE A 191 -11.75 0.93 -1.36
CA ILE A 191 -11.61 -0.53 -1.22
C ILE A 191 -10.70 -1.10 -2.32
N ALA A 192 -10.70 -0.52 -3.52
CA ALA A 192 -9.83 -0.96 -4.61
C ALA A 192 -8.34 -0.83 -4.27
N LYS A 193 -7.97 0.13 -3.40
CA LYS A 193 -6.57 0.44 -3.03
C LYS A 193 -5.87 -0.68 -2.26
N TYR A 194 -6.62 -1.53 -1.55
CA TYR A 194 -6.03 -2.66 -0.79
C TYR A 194 -6.56 -4.02 -1.24
N THR A 195 -7.35 -4.07 -2.32
CA THR A 195 -7.92 -5.33 -2.86
C THR A 195 -7.45 -5.56 -4.29
N ILE A 196 -8.13 -4.97 -5.27
CA ILE A 196 -7.94 -5.29 -6.68
C ILE A 196 -6.72 -4.61 -7.29
N ASN A 197 -6.41 -3.35 -6.93
CA ASN A 197 -5.28 -2.65 -7.53
C ASN A 197 -3.93 -3.28 -7.16
N PRO A 198 -3.64 -3.67 -5.90
CA PRO A 198 -2.44 -4.44 -5.59
C PRO A 198 -2.38 -5.77 -6.35
N ALA A 199 -3.52 -6.45 -6.51
CA ALA A 199 -3.57 -7.71 -7.24
C ALA A 199 -3.29 -7.53 -8.75
N ILE A 200 -3.78 -6.44 -9.36
CA ILE A 200 -3.48 -6.09 -10.76
C ILE A 200 -1.99 -5.78 -10.89
N THR A 201 -1.47 -4.87 -10.06
CA THR A 201 -0.06 -4.45 -10.07
C THR A 201 0.91 -5.62 -10.00
N HIS A 202 0.62 -6.62 -9.17
CA HIS A 202 1.48 -7.79 -9.00
C HIS A 202 1.10 -8.99 -9.88
N GLY A 203 0.20 -8.82 -10.86
CA GLY A 203 -0.12 -9.86 -11.85
C GLY A 203 -0.85 -11.08 -11.27
N ILE A 204 -1.56 -10.91 -10.15
CA ILE A 204 -2.27 -11.97 -9.42
C ILE A 204 -3.79 -11.75 -9.40
N ALA A 205 -4.30 -10.72 -10.06
CA ALA A 205 -5.73 -10.37 -10.10
C ALA A 205 -6.64 -11.45 -10.71
N HIS A 206 -6.08 -12.43 -11.42
CA HIS A 206 -6.84 -13.57 -11.94
C HIS A 206 -7.20 -14.58 -10.84
N GLU A 207 -6.49 -14.57 -9.71
CA GLU A 207 -6.73 -15.48 -8.58
C GLU A 207 -7.39 -14.78 -7.39
N VAL A 208 -7.05 -13.51 -7.13
CA VAL A 208 -7.45 -12.80 -5.90
C VAL A 208 -7.78 -11.32 -6.15
N GLY A 209 -8.14 -10.60 -5.09
CA GLY A 209 -8.28 -9.14 -5.09
C GLY A 209 -9.71 -8.62 -5.25
N SER A 210 -10.70 -9.49 -5.47
CA SER A 210 -12.11 -9.08 -5.56
C SER A 210 -13.05 -10.28 -5.38
N ILE A 211 -14.33 -9.98 -5.12
CA ILE A 211 -15.40 -10.98 -5.04
C ILE A 211 -15.98 -11.16 -6.44
N GLU A 212 -15.34 -12.03 -7.24
CA GLU A 212 -15.74 -12.35 -8.61
C GLU A 212 -15.70 -13.87 -8.81
N VAL A 213 -16.62 -14.40 -9.62
CA VAL A 213 -16.69 -15.84 -9.93
C VAL A 213 -15.38 -16.28 -10.60
N GLY A 214 -14.85 -17.43 -10.16
CA GLY A 214 -13.61 -18.01 -10.68
C GLY A 214 -12.36 -17.64 -9.89
N LYS A 215 -12.43 -16.66 -8.98
CA LYS A 215 -11.32 -16.31 -8.06
C LYS A 215 -11.33 -17.19 -6.81
N LEU A 216 -10.19 -17.26 -6.12
CA LEU A 216 -10.05 -17.94 -4.84
C LEU A 216 -10.99 -17.33 -3.80
N ALA A 217 -11.67 -18.17 -3.02
CA ALA A 217 -12.63 -17.76 -2.00
C ALA A 217 -11.94 -17.22 -0.73
N ASP A 218 -11.22 -16.11 -0.90
CA ASP A 218 -10.60 -15.32 0.16
C ASP A 218 -11.52 -14.17 0.54
N LEU A 219 -12.26 -14.35 1.62
CA LEU A 219 -13.36 -13.47 2.02
C LEU A 219 -13.19 -13.04 3.47
N VAL A 220 -13.55 -11.78 3.75
CA VAL A 220 -13.58 -11.25 5.11
C VAL A 220 -14.98 -10.76 5.41
N LEU A 221 -15.58 -11.30 6.46
CA LEU A 221 -16.91 -10.88 6.91
C LEU A 221 -16.76 -9.87 8.03
N TRP A 222 -17.62 -8.85 7.99
CA TRP A 222 -17.61 -7.75 8.95
C TRP A 222 -19.00 -7.58 9.54
N LYS A 223 -19.06 -7.38 10.86
CA LYS A 223 -20.21 -6.67 11.45
C LYS A 223 -20.08 -5.20 11.06
N PRO A 224 -21.15 -4.53 10.57
CA PRO A 224 -21.06 -3.12 10.16
C PRO A 224 -20.43 -2.20 11.21
N ALA A 225 -20.75 -2.40 12.50
CA ALA A 225 -20.20 -1.63 13.60
C ALA A 225 -18.67 -1.77 13.80
N PHE A 226 -18.05 -2.82 13.24
CA PHE A 226 -16.62 -3.10 13.31
C PHE A 226 -15.93 -3.07 11.93
N PHE A 227 -16.64 -2.62 10.88
CA PHE A 227 -16.08 -2.55 9.55
C PHE A 227 -14.79 -1.72 9.54
N GLY A 228 -13.75 -2.26 8.90
CA GLY A 228 -12.45 -1.63 8.80
C GLY A 228 -11.59 -1.68 10.06
N THR A 229 -12.02 -2.31 11.16
CA THR A 229 -11.20 -2.53 12.37
C THR A 229 -10.98 -4.01 12.67
N LYS A 230 -12.03 -4.69 13.16
CA LYS A 230 -11.97 -6.06 13.67
C LYS A 230 -12.96 -6.96 12.91
N PRO A 231 -12.52 -7.77 11.93
CA PRO A 231 -13.40 -8.63 11.15
C PRO A 231 -14.05 -9.74 11.99
N SER A 232 -15.24 -10.19 11.57
CA SER A 232 -15.96 -11.28 12.23
C SER A 232 -15.51 -12.67 11.78
N LEU A 233 -15.08 -12.84 10.53
CA LEU A 233 -14.51 -14.08 10.02
C LEU A 233 -13.49 -13.77 8.93
N ILE A 234 -12.40 -14.53 8.90
CA ILE A 234 -11.41 -14.52 7.82
C ILE A 234 -11.45 -15.90 7.17
N ILE A 235 -11.92 -15.95 5.93
CA ILE A 235 -12.05 -17.14 5.10
C ILE A 235 -10.91 -17.13 4.09
N LYS A 236 -10.19 -18.24 3.99
CA LYS A 236 -9.08 -18.46 3.07
C LYS A 236 -9.37 -19.70 2.26
N GLY A 237 -9.40 -19.61 0.93
CA GLY A 237 -9.68 -20.74 0.04
C GLY A 237 -10.96 -21.51 0.41
N GLY A 238 -12.00 -20.81 0.89
CA GLY A 238 -13.28 -21.40 1.28
C GLY A 238 -13.36 -21.97 2.70
N LEU A 239 -12.28 -21.97 3.50
CA LEU A 239 -12.30 -22.40 4.91
C LEU A 239 -11.99 -21.23 5.85
N ILE A 240 -12.60 -21.23 7.03
CA ILE A 240 -12.31 -20.22 8.06
C ILE A 240 -10.88 -20.43 8.56
N ALA A 241 -10.02 -19.43 8.38
CA ALA A 241 -8.63 -19.41 8.82
C ALA A 241 -8.47 -18.77 10.20
N ALA A 242 -9.27 -17.74 10.50
CA ALA A 242 -9.29 -17.10 11.81
C ALA A 242 -10.65 -16.47 12.12
N ALA A 243 -11.01 -16.44 13.40
CA ALA A 243 -12.24 -15.85 13.89
C ALA A 243 -12.07 -15.37 15.34
N PRO A 244 -12.80 -14.33 15.78
CA PRO A 244 -12.94 -14.02 17.20
C PRO A 244 -13.77 -15.13 17.86
N MET A 245 -13.16 -15.83 18.83
CA MET A 245 -13.80 -16.91 19.57
C MET A 245 -13.52 -16.77 21.05
N GLY A 246 -14.55 -17.04 21.85
CA GLY A 246 -14.57 -16.99 23.30
C GLY A 246 -13.75 -18.08 23.99
N ASP A 247 -14.19 -18.43 25.21
CA ASP A 247 -13.67 -19.58 25.96
C ASP A 247 -13.96 -20.91 25.21
N PRO A 248 -12.94 -21.68 24.80
CA PRO A 248 -13.13 -22.98 24.15
C PRO A 248 -13.78 -24.05 25.04
N ASN A 249 -13.76 -23.87 26.37
CA ASN A 249 -14.40 -24.78 27.32
C ASN A 249 -15.87 -24.40 27.62
N ALA A 250 -16.33 -23.23 27.15
CA ALA A 250 -17.70 -22.81 27.38
C ALA A 250 -18.71 -23.61 26.54
N SER A 251 -19.98 -23.57 26.93
CA SER A 251 -21.07 -24.31 26.25
C SER A 251 -21.41 -23.79 24.85
N ILE A 252 -20.99 -22.57 24.52
CA ILE A 252 -21.19 -21.87 23.24
C ILE A 252 -19.96 -20.99 22.94
N PRO A 253 -19.71 -20.53 21.70
CA PRO A 253 -18.44 -19.89 21.32
C PRO A 253 -18.31 -18.39 21.66
N THR A 254 -19.34 -17.77 22.23
CA THR A 254 -19.44 -16.32 22.52
C THR A 254 -19.04 -15.86 23.93
N PRO A 255 -19.01 -16.70 24.99
CA PRO A 255 -18.56 -16.30 26.32
C PRO A 255 -17.12 -15.83 26.34
N GLN A 256 -16.83 -14.84 27.18
CA GLN A 256 -15.52 -14.20 27.26
C GLN A 256 -14.42 -15.15 27.77
N PRO A 257 -13.14 -14.93 27.42
CA PRO A 257 -12.60 -13.81 26.63
C PRO A 257 -12.63 -14.06 25.12
N VAL A 258 -13.29 -13.18 24.36
CA VAL A 258 -13.35 -13.23 22.89
C VAL A 258 -12.15 -12.53 22.30
N HIS A 259 -11.33 -13.27 21.56
CA HIS A 259 -10.19 -12.75 20.80
C HIS A 259 -9.95 -13.60 19.55
N TYR A 260 -9.13 -13.10 18.62
CA TYR A 260 -8.82 -13.83 17.40
C TYR A 260 -8.04 -15.10 17.71
N ARG A 261 -8.51 -16.20 17.13
CA ARG A 261 -7.85 -17.50 17.22
C ARG A 261 -7.71 -18.10 15.83
N PRO A 262 -6.63 -18.84 15.56
CA PRO A 262 -6.56 -19.72 14.39
C PRO A 262 -7.72 -20.70 14.39
N MET A 263 -8.35 -20.88 13.23
CA MET A 263 -9.43 -21.84 13.00
C MET A 263 -8.91 -23.01 12.15
N PHE A 264 -9.74 -24.00 11.87
CA PHE A 264 -9.31 -25.22 11.17
C PHE A 264 -8.62 -24.98 9.82
N GLY A 265 -9.00 -23.93 9.08
CA GLY A 265 -8.33 -23.56 7.82
C GLY A 265 -6.86 -23.16 7.98
N ALA A 266 -6.41 -22.82 9.20
CA ALA A 266 -5.03 -22.47 9.50
C ALA A 266 -4.18 -23.65 10.03
N LEU A 267 -4.78 -24.83 10.20
CA LEU A 267 -4.13 -26.00 10.82
C LEU A 267 -3.76 -27.08 9.80
N GLY A 268 -2.75 -27.89 10.14
CA GLY A 268 -2.36 -29.09 9.39
C GLY A 268 -2.24 -28.89 7.86
N LEU A 269 -2.76 -29.86 7.11
CA LEU A 269 -2.79 -29.82 5.65
C LEU A 269 -3.86 -28.86 5.08
N ALA A 270 -4.87 -28.49 5.87
CA ALA A 270 -5.88 -27.51 5.46
C ALA A 270 -5.25 -26.14 5.18
N ARG A 271 -4.23 -25.75 5.97
CA ARG A 271 -3.45 -24.53 5.74
C ARG A 271 -2.82 -24.50 4.34
N SER A 272 -2.25 -25.61 3.89
CA SER A 272 -1.66 -25.69 2.56
C SER A 272 -2.71 -25.77 1.46
N ALA A 273 -3.83 -26.46 1.69
CA ALA A 273 -4.91 -26.60 0.71
C ALA A 273 -5.68 -25.28 0.46
N THR A 274 -5.62 -24.32 1.38
CA THR A 274 -6.38 -23.06 1.32
C THR A 274 -5.54 -21.85 0.92
N ARG A 275 -4.20 -21.95 0.95
CA ARG A 275 -3.29 -20.86 0.59
C ARG A 275 -2.65 -21.08 -0.77
N MET A 276 -2.27 -19.97 -1.40
CA MET A 276 -1.58 -19.97 -2.68
C MET A 276 -0.21 -19.31 -2.55
N SER A 277 0.80 -19.92 -3.14
CA SER A 277 2.14 -19.35 -3.32
C SER A 277 2.28 -18.89 -4.77
N PHE A 278 2.58 -17.60 -4.96
CA PHE A 278 2.75 -17.03 -6.29
C PHE A 278 4.21 -17.10 -6.76
N LEU A 279 4.42 -17.70 -7.92
CA LEU A 279 5.73 -17.82 -8.57
C LEU A 279 5.77 -17.00 -9.87
N SER A 280 6.96 -16.68 -10.36
CA SER A 280 7.12 -16.22 -11.75
C SER A 280 6.89 -17.39 -12.71
N GLN A 281 6.55 -17.10 -13.97
CA GLN A 281 6.41 -18.14 -15.00
C GLN A 281 7.69 -18.97 -15.15
N ALA A 282 8.87 -18.35 -15.06
CA ALA A 282 10.14 -19.06 -15.10
C ALA A 282 10.33 -20.01 -13.89
N GLY A 283 9.98 -19.56 -12.68
CA GLY A 283 10.04 -20.42 -11.49
C GLY A 283 9.07 -21.59 -11.56
N PHE A 284 7.88 -21.37 -12.12
CA PHE A 284 6.92 -22.45 -12.39
C PHE A 284 7.46 -23.46 -13.41
N ASN A 285 7.97 -22.99 -14.56
CA ASN A 285 8.51 -23.85 -15.61
C ASN A 285 9.75 -24.65 -15.15
N ALA A 286 10.55 -24.07 -14.26
CA ALA A 286 11.69 -24.76 -13.66
C ALA A 286 11.29 -25.82 -12.61
N GLY A 287 10.00 -25.98 -12.29
CA GLY A 287 9.54 -26.95 -11.31
C GLY A 287 9.95 -26.61 -9.88
N VAL A 288 10.15 -25.33 -9.55
CA VAL A 288 10.61 -24.89 -8.21
C VAL A 288 9.68 -25.38 -7.10
N ALA A 289 8.37 -25.43 -7.35
CA ALA A 289 7.41 -25.93 -6.38
C ALA A 289 7.67 -27.40 -6.00
N ASP A 290 7.96 -28.24 -6.98
CA ASP A 290 8.24 -29.67 -6.77
C ASP A 290 9.62 -29.87 -6.11
N GLN A 291 10.64 -29.14 -6.57
CA GLN A 291 11.99 -29.19 -5.99
C GLN A 291 12.00 -28.84 -4.51
N LEU A 292 11.18 -27.86 -4.09
CA LEU A 292 11.04 -27.43 -2.70
C LEU A 292 9.96 -28.22 -1.93
N GLY A 293 9.26 -29.14 -2.58
CA GLY A 293 8.19 -29.93 -1.97
C GLY A 293 7.00 -29.10 -1.47
N LEU A 294 6.71 -27.96 -2.12
CA LEU A 294 5.63 -27.06 -1.72
C LEU A 294 4.28 -27.79 -1.80
N LYS A 295 3.49 -27.70 -0.72
CA LYS A 295 2.17 -28.33 -0.63
C LYS A 295 1.00 -27.39 -0.91
N SER A 296 1.31 -26.11 -1.10
CA SER A 296 0.28 -25.07 -1.28
C SER A 296 -0.16 -25.00 -2.73
N LEU A 297 -1.33 -24.41 -2.98
CA LEU A 297 -1.73 -24.07 -4.35
C LEU A 297 -0.64 -23.19 -4.97
N ILE A 298 -0.35 -23.38 -6.25
CA ILE A 298 0.64 -22.59 -6.97
C ILE A 298 -0.09 -21.67 -7.94
N GLY A 299 0.09 -20.36 -7.76
CA GLY A 299 -0.34 -19.34 -8.70
C GLY A 299 0.84 -18.84 -9.52
N VAL A 300 0.60 -18.43 -10.76
CA VAL A 300 1.65 -17.91 -11.64
C VAL A 300 1.37 -16.46 -11.97
N VAL A 301 2.31 -15.59 -11.60
CA VAL A 301 2.26 -14.16 -11.92
C VAL A 301 2.29 -13.97 -13.44
N LYS A 302 1.43 -13.08 -13.95
CA LYS A 302 1.36 -12.72 -15.36
C LYS A 302 0.72 -11.34 -15.59
N ASN A 303 0.93 -10.78 -16.77
CA ASN A 303 0.38 -9.51 -17.24
C ASN A 303 0.83 -8.30 -16.40
N CYS A 304 2.08 -8.28 -15.94
CA CYS A 304 2.63 -7.16 -15.17
C CYS A 304 3.15 -6.02 -16.05
N ARG A 305 3.65 -6.32 -17.26
CA ARG A 305 4.51 -5.37 -18.00
C ARG A 305 3.79 -4.42 -18.93
N LYS A 306 2.52 -4.69 -19.25
CA LYS A 306 1.66 -3.86 -20.10
C LYS A 306 0.69 -2.99 -19.30
N LEU A 307 0.94 -2.81 -18.01
CA LEU A 307 0.09 -2.01 -17.14
C LEU A 307 0.50 -0.54 -17.24
N SER A 308 -0.48 0.31 -16.98
CA SER A 308 -0.35 1.75 -16.85
C SER A 308 -1.26 2.20 -15.73
N LYS A 309 -1.13 3.48 -15.34
CA LYS A 309 -2.03 4.10 -14.37
C LYS A 309 -3.50 3.96 -14.75
N ALA A 310 -3.82 3.95 -16.05
CA ALA A 310 -5.16 3.73 -16.58
C ALA A 310 -5.76 2.35 -16.25
N ASN A 311 -4.94 1.37 -15.85
CA ASN A 311 -5.42 0.05 -15.44
C ASN A 311 -5.82 -0.01 -13.95
N MET A 312 -5.57 1.05 -13.18
CA MET A 312 -5.87 1.10 -11.75
C MET A 312 -7.34 1.48 -11.53
N LEU A 313 -8.15 0.51 -11.08
CA LEU A 313 -9.59 0.68 -10.99
C LEU A 313 -9.95 1.83 -10.03
N LEU A 314 -10.72 2.78 -10.57
CA LEU A 314 -11.21 4.00 -9.90
C LEU A 314 -10.12 4.92 -9.34
N ASN A 315 -8.85 4.68 -9.71
CA ASN A 315 -7.67 5.39 -9.21
C ASN A 315 -6.64 5.58 -10.33
N ASP A 316 -7.11 6.10 -11.46
CA ASP A 316 -6.41 6.26 -12.74
C ASP A 316 -6.06 7.72 -13.08
N TYR A 317 -6.30 8.65 -12.14
CA TYR A 317 -6.01 10.07 -12.35
C TYR A 317 -4.50 10.32 -12.47
N GLN A 318 -4.11 11.09 -13.49
CA GLN A 318 -2.73 11.41 -13.86
C GLN A 318 -2.55 12.93 -13.88
N PRO A 319 -2.52 13.58 -12.70
CA PRO A 319 -2.30 15.02 -12.61
C PRO A 319 -0.89 15.40 -13.07
N GLN A 320 -0.75 16.62 -13.59
CA GLN A 320 0.56 17.27 -13.61
C GLN A 320 0.90 17.71 -12.18
N ILE A 321 1.92 17.10 -11.58
CA ILE A 321 2.37 17.44 -10.23
C ILE A 321 3.56 18.40 -10.28
N ASP A 322 3.45 19.49 -9.53
CA ASP A 322 4.56 20.40 -9.23
C ASP A 322 4.83 20.37 -7.71
N VAL A 323 6.10 20.42 -7.33
CA VAL A 323 6.56 20.47 -5.95
C VAL A 323 7.61 21.56 -5.86
N ASP A 324 7.34 22.59 -5.08
CA ASP A 324 8.29 23.66 -4.85
C ASP A 324 9.48 23.14 -4.00
N PRO A 325 10.73 23.28 -4.47
CA PRO A 325 11.89 22.68 -3.80
C PRO A 325 12.28 23.37 -2.50
N GLN A 326 11.73 24.55 -2.20
CA GLN A 326 12.04 25.31 -0.98
C GLN A 326 10.90 25.25 0.04
N THR A 327 9.66 25.29 -0.43
CA THR A 327 8.46 25.34 0.43
C THR A 327 7.72 24.01 0.49
N TYR A 328 8.08 23.05 -0.36
CA TYR A 328 7.46 21.72 -0.48
C TYR A 328 5.97 21.73 -0.86
N GLN A 329 5.45 22.91 -1.24
CA GLN A 329 4.07 23.06 -1.70
C GLN A 329 3.83 22.16 -2.91
N VAL A 330 2.82 21.30 -2.81
CA VAL A 330 2.41 20.41 -3.89
C VAL A 330 1.23 21.00 -4.63
N ARG A 331 1.32 21.05 -5.96
CA ARG A 331 0.22 21.42 -6.85
C ARG A 331 -0.14 20.27 -7.77
N ALA A 332 -1.42 20.04 -8.00
CA ALA A 332 -1.91 19.17 -9.07
C ALA A 332 -2.70 20.02 -10.06
N ASP A 333 -2.30 19.97 -11.34
CA ASP A 333 -2.92 20.76 -12.42
C ASP A 333 -2.99 22.27 -12.09
N GLY A 334 -1.98 22.77 -11.37
CA GLY A 334 -1.86 24.16 -10.91
C GLY A 334 -2.55 24.46 -9.56
N GLU A 335 -3.44 23.57 -9.08
CA GLU A 335 -4.16 23.76 -7.81
C GLU A 335 -3.31 23.32 -6.61
N LEU A 336 -3.19 24.19 -5.59
CA LEU A 336 -2.47 23.89 -4.36
C LEU A 336 -3.20 22.81 -3.55
N LEU A 337 -2.49 21.73 -3.22
CA LEU A 337 -3.01 20.63 -2.44
C LEU A 337 -2.63 20.79 -0.97
N VAL A 338 -3.56 21.34 -0.18
CA VAL A 338 -3.39 21.53 1.26
C VAL A 338 -4.64 21.08 2.02
N CYS A 339 -4.44 20.43 3.15
CA CYS A 339 -5.51 20.12 4.09
C CYS A 339 -4.99 20.10 5.53
N GLU A 340 -5.86 20.45 6.47
CA GLU A 340 -5.51 20.45 7.89
C GLU A 340 -5.34 19.02 8.44
N PRO A 341 -4.48 18.81 9.45
CA PRO A 341 -4.38 17.54 10.14
C PRO A 341 -5.67 17.23 10.90
N ALA A 342 -6.05 15.95 10.96
CA ALA A 342 -7.15 15.52 11.83
C ALA A 342 -6.69 15.39 13.29
N GLU A 343 -7.48 15.93 14.23
CA GLU A 343 -7.25 15.78 15.68
C GLU A 343 -7.72 14.42 16.21
N VAL A 344 -8.82 13.90 15.65
CA VAL A 344 -9.44 12.64 16.08
C VAL A 344 -9.82 11.81 14.86
N LEU A 345 -9.60 10.50 14.96
CA LEU A 345 -9.99 9.54 13.93
C LEU A 345 -11.08 8.58 14.40
N PRO A 346 -11.98 8.13 13.50
CA PRO A 346 -12.81 6.97 13.76
C PRO A 346 -11.92 5.72 13.77
N LEU A 347 -12.51 4.56 14.09
CA LEU A 347 -11.79 3.29 14.01
C LEU A 347 -10.50 3.27 14.88
N ALA A 348 -10.50 4.01 15.99
CA ALA A 348 -9.36 4.18 16.89
C ALA A 348 -9.78 3.86 18.34
N GLN A 349 -9.68 4.83 19.27
CA GLN A 349 -9.88 4.68 20.73
C GLN A 349 -11.14 3.91 21.16
N LYS A 350 -12.22 3.95 20.37
CA LYS A 350 -13.46 3.20 20.67
C LYS A 350 -13.29 1.68 20.57
N TYR A 351 -12.34 1.20 19.77
CA TYR A 351 -12.24 -0.20 19.37
C TYR A 351 -11.04 -0.93 19.95
N PHE A 352 -9.99 -0.20 20.34
CA PHE A 352 -8.73 -0.77 20.79
C PHE A 352 -8.54 -0.55 22.29
N LEU A 353 -8.02 -1.57 22.97
CA LEU A 353 -7.71 -1.50 24.40
C LEU A 353 -6.44 -0.66 24.64
N PHE A 354 -5.55 -0.62 23.64
CA PHE A 354 -4.30 0.12 23.61
C PHE A 354 -4.13 0.77 22.24
#